data_AF-A0A137REC2-F1
#
_entry.id   AF-A0A137REC2-F1
#
_cell.length_a   1.000
_cell.length_b   1.000
_cell.length_c   1.000
_cell.angle_alpha   90.00
_cell.angle_beta   90.00
_cell.angle_gamma   90.00
#
_symmetry.space_group_name_H-M   'P 1'
#
loop_
_entity.id
_entity.type
_entity.pdbx_description
1 polymer ?
#
loop_
_entity_poly.entity_id
_entity_poly.type
_entity_poly.pdbx_seq_one_letter_code
_entity_poly.pdbx_strand_id
1 'polypeptide(L)'
;MQTYLCTNCGVINLDNSTNYCVNCNSEFDEEKYKQLTEYAERATKYGYQYRVEYEHQVEKFGKVKSKYSLIDPSNYYQWLAAAALSGIVGTIAYDLVKFVAKQIYKTITSKKTEITDSDKQVLEFISNNAELIKFTNYIRQYYSGNAKIPKEALNAILEEELVHSLINNHKGEFNDVLKKMADDKSDEKPDLAKHFGALYLEAAKSAGKKRKDKPKLNELKESMKVLKKEIKKAKKDKRKRKK
;
A
#
# COMPACT_ATOMS: atom_id res chain seq x y z
N MET A 1 21.42 2.68 -3.17
CA MET A 1 20.60 1.47 -2.92
C MET A 1 19.81 1.65 -1.64
N GLN A 2 18.50 1.35 -1.66
CA GLN A 2 17.51 1.72 -0.64
C GLN A 2 17.32 0.66 0.45
N THR A 3 17.10 1.10 1.69
CA THR A 3 16.61 0.27 2.80
C THR A 3 15.39 -0.55 2.40
N TYR A 4 15.38 -1.86 2.73
CA TYR A 4 14.33 -2.78 2.29
C TYR A 4 13.83 -3.70 3.40
N LEU A 5 12.58 -4.15 3.27
CA LEU A 5 11.95 -5.15 4.14
C LEU A 5 12.23 -6.55 3.60
N CYS A 6 12.90 -7.41 4.37
CA CYS A 6 13.05 -8.81 4.01
C CYS A 6 11.69 -9.52 3.97
N THR A 7 11.31 -10.06 2.83
CA THR A 7 10.05 -10.78 2.64
C THR A 7 10.03 -12.16 3.31
N ASN A 8 11.20 -12.67 3.73
CA ASN A 8 11.34 -13.98 4.38
C ASN A 8 11.26 -13.93 5.92
N CYS A 9 11.87 -12.92 6.53
CA CYS A 9 11.90 -12.78 8.00
C CYS A 9 11.31 -11.47 8.54
N GLY A 10 10.90 -10.55 7.68
CA GLY A 10 10.29 -9.28 8.07
C GLY A 10 11.25 -8.28 8.69
N VAL A 11 12.57 -8.54 8.66
CA VAL A 11 13.59 -7.60 9.15
C VAL A 11 13.81 -6.48 8.13
N ILE A 12 13.91 -5.24 8.59
CA ILE A 12 14.29 -4.09 7.78
C ILE A 12 15.81 -4.07 7.68
N ASN A 13 16.35 -4.32 6.48
CA ASN A 13 17.78 -4.23 6.21
C ASN A 13 18.13 -2.77 5.92
N LEU A 14 18.96 -2.18 6.79
CA LEU A 14 19.44 -0.80 6.66
C LEU A 14 20.71 -0.71 5.81
N ASP A 15 21.48 -1.80 5.75
CA ASP A 15 22.70 -1.94 4.97
C ASP A 15 22.41 -2.84 3.76
N ASN A 16 22.71 -2.33 2.57
CA ASN A 16 22.38 -2.94 1.27
C ASN A 16 23.65 -3.32 0.50
N SER A 17 24.78 -3.47 1.20
CA SER A 17 26.05 -3.90 0.61
C SER A 17 26.01 -5.32 0.03
N THR A 18 24.97 -6.10 0.36
CA THR A 18 24.77 -7.45 -0.16
C THR A 18 23.32 -7.68 -0.59
N ASN A 19 23.12 -8.57 -1.55
CA ASN A 19 21.79 -9.07 -1.93
C ASN A 19 21.26 -10.12 -0.94
N TYR A 20 21.70 -10.10 0.32
CA TYR A 20 21.28 -11.07 1.33
C TYR A 20 20.72 -10.36 2.55
N CYS A 21 19.68 -10.93 3.15
CA CYS A 21 19.16 -10.41 4.41
C CYS A 21 20.12 -10.71 5.56
N VAL A 22 20.51 -9.68 6.32
CA VAL A 22 21.45 -9.79 7.44
C VAL A 22 20.97 -10.73 8.56
N ASN A 23 19.67 -11.01 8.65
CA ASN A 23 19.09 -11.83 9.70
C ASN A 23 18.84 -13.29 9.30
N CYS A 24 18.47 -13.55 8.04
CA CYS A 24 18.06 -14.90 7.63
C CYS A 24 18.78 -15.43 6.38
N ASN A 25 19.71 -14.64 5.83
CA ASN A 25 20.52 -14.96 4.66
C ASN A 25 19.70 -15.32 3.40
N SER A 26 18.43 -14.94 3.34
CA SER A 26 17.62 -15.07 2.13
C SER A 26 18.14 -14.09 1.08
N GLU A 27 18.26 -14.55 -0.15
CA GLU A 27 18.59 -13.71 -1.30
C GLU A 27 17.48 -12.68 -1.57
N PHE A 28 17.92 -11.49 -1.96
CA PHE A 28 17.10 -10.35 -2.34
C PHE A 28 16.97 -10.31 -3.85
N ASP A 29 15.74 -10.51 -4.32
CA ASP A 29 15.36 -10.35 -5.72
C ASP A 29 14.77 -8.94 -5.90
N GLU A 30 15.55 -8.06 -6.51
CA GLU A 30 15.20 -6.64 -6.67
C GLU A 30 13.93 -6.45 -7.48
N GLU A 31 13.72 -7.25 -8.54
CA GLU A 31 12.54 -7.12 -9.40
C GLU A 31 11.27 -7.53 -8.66
N LYS A 32 11.29 -8.69 -7.97
CA LYS A 32 10.16 -9.12 -7.15
C LYS A 32 9.89 -8.14 -6.00
N TYR A 33 10.93 -7.57 -5.41
CA TYR A 33 10.77 -6.61 -4.34
C TYR A 33 10.16 -5.30 -4.85
N LYS A 34 10.63 -4.79 -5.99
CA LYS A 34 10.06 -3.61 -6.66
C LYS A 34 8.56 -3.79 -6.91
N GLN A 35 8.18 -4.94 -7.48
CA GLN A 35 6.77 -5.27 -7.68
C GLN A 35 6.01 -5.23 -6.35
N LEU A 36 6.50 -5.91 -5.30
CA LEU A 36 5.87 -5.91 -3.98
C LEU A 36 5.72 -4.50 -3.40
N THR A 37 6.70 -3.62 -3.56
CA THR A 37 6.63 -2.24 -3.08
C THR A 37 5.60 -1.40 -3.82
N GLU A 38 5.52 -1.50 -5.15
CA GLU A 38 4.49 -0.83 -5.96
C GLU A 38 3.08 -1.30 -5.54
N TYR A 39 2.97 -2.59 -5.22
CA TYR A 39 1.74 -3.20 -4.69
C TYR A 39 1.38 -2.70 -3.29
N ALA A 40 2.37 -2.64 -2.39
CA ALA A 40 2.19 -2.16 -1.03
C ALA A 40 1.82 -0.67 -1.00
N GLU A 41 2.43 0.13 -1.86
CA GLU A 41 2.13 1.54 -2.05
C GLU A 41 0.69 1.75 -2.50
N ARG A 42 0.26 1.09 -3.58
CA ARG A 42 -1.12 1.20 -4.08
C ARG A 42 -2.15 0.78 -3.04
N ALA A 43 -1.89 -0.29 -2.30
CA ALA A 43 -2.83 -0.74 -1.29
C ALA A 43 -2.87 0.18 -0.07
N THR A 44 -1.75 0.78 0.30
CA THR A 44 -1.73 1.83 1.31
C THR A 44 -2.57 3.02 0.86
N LYS A 45 -2.34 3.48 -0.38
CA LYS A 45 -2.99 4.67 -0.92
C LYS A 45 -4.50 4.46 -1.11
N TYR A 46 -4.89 3.45 -1.89
CA TYR A 46 -6.29 3.22 -2.28
C TYR A 46 -7.03 2.31 -1.31
N GLY A 47 -6.35 1.28 -0.80
CA GLY A 47 -6.96 0.32 0.12
C GLY A 47 -7.14 0.88 1.53
N TYR A 48 -6.30 1.84 1.95
CA TYR A 48 -6.36 2.43 3.29
C TYR A 48 -6.63 3.93 3.28
N GLN A 49 -5.71 4.78 2.81
CA GLN A 49 -5.79 6.24 2.98
C GLN A 49 -7.07 6.83 2.36
N TYR A 50 -7.28 6.65 1.06
CA TYR A 50 -8.50 7.12 0.38
C TYR A 50 -9.76 6.46 0.95
N ARG A 51 -9.67 5.18 1.29
CA ARG A 51 -10.81 4.45 1.84
C ARG A 51 -11.28 5.02 3.17
N VAL A 52 -10.36 5.30 4.09
CA VAL A 52 -10.70 5.90 5.40
C VAL A 52 -11.40 7.24 5.21
N GLU A 53 -10.85 8.10 4.36
CA GLU A 53 -11.41 9.42 4.09
C GLU A 53 -12.82 9.35 3.46
N TYR A 54 -13.00 8.51 2.43
CA TYR A 54 -14.27 8.42 1.74
C TYR A 54 -15.34 7.66 2.53
N GLU A 55 -14.97 6.64 3.30
CA GLU A 55 -15.91 5.99 4.23
C GLU A 55 -16.38 6.98 5.30
N HIS A 56 -15.48 7.80 5.85
CA HIS A 56 -15.85 8.83 6.83
C HIS A 56 -16.83 9.87 6.25
N GLN A 57 -16.61 10.31 5.00
CA GLN A 57 -17.56 11.23 4.34
C GLN A 57 -18.93 10.58 4.12
N VAL A 58 -18.97 9.33 3.67
CA VAL A 58 -20.24 8.62 3.45
C VAL A 58 -20.97 8.41 4.78
N GLU A 59 -20.26 8.06 5.84
CA GLU A 59 -20.84 7.94 7.19
C GLU A 59 -21.42 9.28 7.68
N LYS A 60 -20.71 10.38 7.46
CA LYS A 60 -21.10 11.71 7.94
C LYS A 60 -22.19 12.38 7.09
N PHE A 61 -22.20 12.15 5.78
CA PHE A 61 -23.01 12.93 4.83
C PHE A 61 -23.90 12.09 3.90
N GLY A 62 -23.82 10.76 3.98
CA GLY A 62 -24.50 9.84 3.06
C GLY A 62 -23.91 9.77 1.65
N LYS A 63 -22.90 10.61 1.34
CA LYS A 63 -22.23 10.69 0.03
C LYS A 63 -20.83 11.28 0.15
N VAL A 64 -20.01 11.07 -0.87
CA VAL A 64 -18.73 11.78 -1.03
C VAL A 64 -19.03 13.22 -1.48
N LYS A 65 -18.60 14.20 -0.68
CA LYS A 65 -18.77 15.64 -0.96
C LYS A 65 -17.52 16.27 -1.57
N SER A 66 -16.34 15.75 -1.26
CA SER A 66 -15.05 16.28 -1.73
C SER A 66 -14.11 15.14 -2.07
N LYS A 67 -13.40 15.28 -3.19
CA LYS A 67 -12.30 14.40 -3.59
C LYS A 67 -10.98 14.94 -3.04
N TYR A 68 -10.06 14.06 -2.70
CA TYR A 68 -8.79 14.44 -2.10
C TYR A 68 -7.63 14.26 -3.08
N SER A 69 -6.62 15.09 -2.92
CA SER A 69 -5.28 14.85 -3.46
C SER A 69 -4.37 14.50 -2.29
N LEU A 70 -4.39 13.23 -1.86
CA LEU A 70 -3.61 12.77 -0.71
C LEU A 70 -2.12 12.64 -1.08
N ILE A 71 -1.25 13.01 -0.14
CA ILE A 71 0.20 12.85 -0.25
C ILE A 71 0.54 11.35 -0.29
N ASP A 72 1.54 11.00 -1.10
CA ASP A 72 1.99 9.61 -1.21
C ASP A 72 2.45 9.06 0.16
N PRO A 73 2.09 7.80 0.46
CA PRO A 73 2.41 7.21 1.74
C PRO A 73 3.92 7.06 1.92
N SER A 74 4.41 7.34 3.14
CA SER A 74 5.81 7.12 3.47
C SER A 74 6.20 5.63 3.35
N ASN A 75 7.49 5.37 3.14
CA ASN A 75 8.04 4.02 3.04
C ASN A 75 7.67 3.12 4.24
N TYR A 76 7.43 3.70 5.41
CA TYR A 76 6.99 2.97 6.60
C TYR A 76 5.61 2.31 6.41
N TYR A 77 4.65 3.01 5.81
CA TYR A 77 3.35 2.41 5.51
C TYR A 77 3.48 1.34 4.43
N GLN A 78 4.36 1.53 3.45
CA GLN A 78 4.63 0.51 2.43
C GLN A 78 5.21 -0.76 3.06
N TRP A 79 6.13 -0.68 4.03
CA TRP A 79 6.62 -1.86 4.74
C TRP A 79 5.55 -2.54 5.58
N LEU A 80 4.67 -1.78 6.23
CA LEU A 80 3.53 -2.35 6.96
C LEU A 80 2.53 -3.03 6.02
N ALA A 81 2.26 -2.44 4.86
CA ALA A 81 1.41 -3.05 3.85
C ALA A 81 2.06 -4.31 3.27
N ALA A 82 3.35 -4.27 2.92
CA ALA A 82 4.09 -5.45 2.49
C ALA A 82 4.04 -6.57 3.54
N ALA A 83 4.19 -6.24 4.83
CA ALA A 83 4.01 -7.18 5.93
C ALA A 83 2.58 -7.77 5.99
N ALA A 84 1.56 -6.93 5.83
CA ALA A 84 0.17 -7.37 5.80
C ALA A 84 -0.12 -8.33 4.62
N LEU A 85 0.54 -8.10 3.47
CA LEU A 85 0.41 -8.92 2.26
C LEU A 85 1.19 -10.23 2.33
N SER A 86 2.37 -10.22 2.92
CA SER A 86 3.19 -11.43 3.15
C SER A 86 2.54 -12.38 4.17
N GLY A 87 1.59 -11.89 4.97
CA GLY A 87 1.07 -12.59 6.14
C GLY A 87 -0.30 -13.28 5.99
N ILE A 88 -0.76 -13.64 4.80
CA ILE A 88 -2.18 -14.02 4.57
C ILE A 88 -2.52 -15.46 5.04
N VAL A 89 -2.27 -15.75 6.31
CA VAL A 89 -2.97 -16.78 7.10
C VAL A 89 -3.27 -16.21 8.49
N GLY A 90 -4.49 -15.66 8.64
CA GLY A 90 -5.08 -15.33 9.94
C GLY A 90 -4.24 -14.43 10.85
N THR A 91 -4.05 -14.84 12.10
CA THR A 91 -3.34 -14.08 13.16
C THR A 91 -1.86 -13.82 12.88
N ILE A 92 -1.26 -14.49 11.88
CA ILE A 92 0.17 -14.39 11.58
C ILE A 92 0.50 -13.09 10.83
N ALA A 93 -0.40 -12.59 9.96
CA ALA A 93 -0.23 -11.29 9.30
C ALA A 93 -0.08 -10.17 10.31
N TYR A 94 -0.98 -10.16 11.30
CA TYR A 94 -1.00 -9.11 12.29
C TYR A 94 0.20 -9.18 13.24
N ASP A 95 0.63 -10.39 13.64
CA ASP A 95 1.87 -10.57 14.41
C ASP A 95 3.09 -10.04 13.62
N LEU A 96 3.13 -10.21 12.29
CA LEU A 96 4.18 -9.67 11.43
C LEU A 96 4.11 -8.15 11.31
N VAL A 97 2.92 -7.59 11.09
CA VAL A 97 2.72 -6.13 11.05
C VAL A 97 3.19 -5.50 12.36
N LYS A 98 2.90 -6.11 13.51
CA LYS A 98 3.42 -5.68 14.83
C LYS A 98 4.94 -5.77 14.92
N PHE A 99 5.52 -6.83 14.39
CA PHE A 99 6.97 -6.99 14.36
C PHE A 99 7.66 -5.90 13.53
N VAL A 100 7.11 -5.58 12.36
CA VAL A 100 7.59 -4.49 11.51
C VAL A 100 7.36 -3.13 12.14
N ALA A 101 6.17 -2.87 12.73
CA ALA A 101 5.88 -1.66 13.49
C ALA A 101 6.89 -1.41 14.61
N LYS A 102 7.27 -2.47 15.35
CA LYS A 102 8.30 -2.37 16.39
C LYS A 102 9.67 -1.98 15.84
N GLN A 103 10.03 -2.46 14.65
CA GLN A 103 11.28 -2.07 14.00
C GLN A 103 11.23 -0.62 13.53
N ILE A 104 10.12 -0.19 12.92
CA ILE A 104 9.89 1.21 12.53
C ILE A 104 10.02 2.13 13.74
N TYR A 105 9.36 1.80 14.85
CA TYR A 105 9.48 2.54 16.11
C TYR A 105 10.95 2.70 16.53
N LYS A 106 11.71 1.61 16.55
CA LYS A 106 13.15 1.64 16.87
C LYS A 106 13.92 2.52 15.89
N THR A 107 13.72 2.34 14.58
CA THR A 107 14.40 3.12 13.54
C THR A 107 14.16 4.62 13.69
N ILE A 108 12.92 5.04 14.00
CA ILE A 108 12.58 6.45 14.21
C ILE A 108 13.19 6.97 15.51
N THR A 109 12.99 6.26 16.62
CA THR A 109 13.48 6.70 17.95
C THR A 109 15.00 6.64 18.11
N SER A 110 15.70 5.84 17.29
CA SER A 110 17.17 5.77 17.28
C SER A 110 17.83 6.80 16.37
N LYS A 111 17.05 7.66 15.68
CA LYS A 111 17.62 8.75 14.88
C LYS A 111 18.41 9.69 15.79
N LYS A 112 19.59 10.11 15.35
CA LYS A 112 20.41 11.13 16.04
C LYS A 112 19.91 12.56 15.79
N THR A 113 18.99 12.73 14.84
CA THR A 113 18.38 13.99 14.45
C THR A 113 17.02 14.16 15.13
N GLU A 114 16.48 15.38 15.09
CA GLU A 114 15.12 15.65 15.56
C GLU A 114 14.06 14.80 14.84
N ILE A 115 13.03 14.41 15.60
CA ILE A 115 11.89 13.66 15.12
C ILE A 115 10.93 14.62 14.40
N THR A 116 10.71 14.38 13.12
CA THR A 116 9.82 15.20 12.29
C THR A 116 8.34 14.99 12.63
N ASP A 117 7.45 15.89 12.21
CA ASP A 117 6.01 15.70 12.43
C ASP A 117 5.45 14.48 11.69
N SER A 118 6.01 14.16 10.52
CA SER A 118 5.69 12.91 9.79
C SER A 118 6.10 11.67 10.60
N ASP A 119 7.27 11.70 11.25
CA ASP A 119 7.68 10.62 12.15
C ASP A 119 6.73 10.49 13.34
N LYS A 120 6.28 11.60 13.94
CA LYS A 120 5.30 11.58 15.04
C LYS A 120 3.97 10.96 14.62
N GLN A 121 3.45 11.32 13.44
CA GLN A 121 2.22 10.72 12.89
C GLN A 121 2.35 9.21 12.69
N VAL A 122 3.50 8.75 12.18
CA VAL A 122 3.76 7.32 12.04
C VAL A 122 3.85 6.63 13.40
N LEU A 123 4.53 7.24 14.38
CA LEU A 123 4.63 6.72 15.74
C LEU A 123 3.26 6.61 16.44
N GLU A 124 2.41 7.61 16.27
CA GLU A 124 1.03 7.59 16.78
C GLU A 124 0.22 6.47 16.13
N PHE A 125 0.27 6.37 14.81
CA PHE A 125 -0.41 5.34 14.05
C PHE A 125 0.01 3.92 14.47
N ILE A 126 1.31 3.63 14.54
CA ILE A 126 1.80 2.28 14.90
C ILE A 126 1.59 1.94 16.39
N SER A 127 1.38 2.95 17.23
CA SER A 127 1.06 2.75 18.65
C SER A 127 -0.43 2.46 18.86
N ASN A 128 -1.29 2.87 17.91
CA ASN A 128 -2.71 2.58 17.95
C ASN A 128 -3.00 1.16 17.42
N ASN A 129 -3.22 0.25 18.36
CA ASN A 129 -3.45 -1.16 18.07
C ASN A 129 -4.73 -1.41 17.24
N ALA A 130 -5.77 -0.59 17.41
CA ALA A 130 -7.02 -0.69 16.66
C ALA A 130 -6.83 -0.23 15.20
N GLU A 131 -6.12 0.88 15.00
CA GLU A 131 -5.78 1.37 13.67
C GLU A 131 -4.87 0.40 12.91
N LEU A 132 -3.89 -0.23 13.56
CA LEU A 132 -3.09 -1.28 12.92
C LEU A 132 -3.93 -2.49 12.48
N ILE A 133 -4.95 -2.88 13.26
CA ILE A 133 -5.88 -3.95 12.88
C ILE A 133 -6.71 -3.51 11.67
N LYS A 134 -7.27 -2.30 11.72
CA LYS A 134 -8.05 -1.71 10.63
C LYS A 134 -7.23 -1.66 9.35
N PHE A 135 -6.01 -1.10 9.42
CA PHE A 135 -5.04 -1.05 8.34
C PHE A 135 -4.78 -2.44 7.75
N THR A 136 -4.39 -3.41 8.58
CA THR A 136 -4.10 -4.78 8.12
C THR A 136 -5.30 -5.40 7.39
N ASN A 137 -6.50 -5.20 7.92
CA ASN A 137 -7.73 -5.70 7.31
C ASN A 137 -8.05 -5.00 5.99
N TYR A 138 -7.85 -3.68 5.92
CA TYR A 138 -8.13 -2.86 4.74
C TYR A 138 -7.20 -3.23 3.59
N ILE A 139 -5.89 -3.35 3.87
CA ILE A 139 -4.90 -3.85 2.91
C ILE A 139 -5.31 -5.23 2.39
N ARG A 140 -5.64 -6.17 3.28
CA ARG A 140 -6.05 -7.52 2.86
C ARG A 140 -7.30 -7.51 1.99
N GLN A 141 -8.34 -6.78 2.41
CA GLN A 141 -9.63 -6.69 1.70
C GLN A 141 -9.48 -6.07 0.30
N TYR A 142 -8.65 -5.02 0.18
CA TYR A 142 -8.31 -4.42 -1.11
C TYR A 142 -7.66 -5.44 -2.05
N TYR A 143 -6.84 -6.35 -1.53
CA TYR A 143 -6.25 -7.41 -2.32
C TYR A 143 -7.22 -8.53 -2.67
N SER A 144 -7.93 -9.09 -1.69
CA SER A 144 -8.87 -10.19 -1.91
C SER A 144 -10.12 -9.79 -2.69
N GLY A 145 -10.36 -8.50 -2.91
CA GLY A 145 -11.52 -8.01 -3.68
C GLY A 145 -12.86 -8.27 -2.97
N ASN A 146 -12.83 -8.59 -1.68
CA ASN A 146 -14.01 -8.86 -0.85
C ASN A 146 -14.30 -7.72 0.13
N ALA A 147 -13.76 -6.53 -0.15
CA ALA A 147 -13.98 -5.35 0.66
C ALA A 147 -15.46 -4.96 0.62
N LYS A 148 -16.10 -4.89 1.79
CA LYS A 148 -17.43 -4.29 1.92
C LYS A 148 -17.26 -2.80 2.08
N ILE A 149 -17.20 -2.09 0.96
CA ILE A 149 -17.05 -0.63 0.89
C ILE A 149 -18.37 -0.04 0.41
N PRO A 150 -18.88 1.05 1.02
CA PRO A 150 -20.04 1.76 0.49
C PRO A 150 -19.83 2.13 -0.98
N LYS A 151 -20.87 1.98 -1.81
CA LYS A 151 -20.76 2.18 -3.27
C LYS A 151 -20.18 3.54 -3.65
N GLU A 152 -20.61 4.60 -2.98
CA GLU A 152 -20.11 5.97 -3.20
C GLU A 152 -18.61 6.09 -2.90
N ALA A 153 -18.15 5.52 -1.78
CA ALA A 153 -16.74 5.52 -1.42
C ALA A 153 -15.92 4.66 -2.39
N LEU A 154 -16.43 3.50 -2.79
CA LEU A 154 -15.78 2.65 -3.78
C LEU A 154 -15.61 3.40 -5.11
N ASN A 155 -16.67 4.02 -5.62
CA ASN A 155 -16.64 4.77 -6.88
C ASN A 155 -15.60 5.89 -6.83
N ALA A 156 -15.54 6.66 -5.74
CA ALA A 156 -14.52 7.69 -5.58
C ALA A 156 -13.09 7.10 -5.61
N ILE A 157 -12.84 5.98 -4.92
CA ILE A 157 -11.53 5.29 -4.97
C ILE A 157 -11.19 4.83 -6.39
N LEU A 158 -12.17 4.29 -7.15
CA LEU A 158 -11.96 3.86 -8.53
C LEU A 158 -11.55 5.03 -9.43
N GLU A 159 -12.20 6.17 -9.25
CA GLU A 159 -11.91 7.39 -9.99
C GLU A 159 -10.49 7.89 -9.67
N GLU A 160 -10.05 7.85 -8.42
CA GLU A 160 -8.67 8.20 -8.05
C GLU A 160 -7.63 7.27 -8.69
N GLU A 161 -7.89 5.96 -8.73
CA GLU A 161 -7.02 5.01 -9.42
C GLU A 161 -6.95 5.28 -10.93
N LEU A 162 -8.07 5.66 -11.54
CA LEU A 162 -8.15 5.96 -12.96
C LEU A 162 -7.43 7.27 -13.30
N VAL A 163 -7.68 8.34 -12.56
CA VAL A 163 -7.01 9.63 -12.75
C VAL A 163 -5.50 9.49 -12.58
N HIS A 164 -5.06 8.75 -11.56
CA HIS A 164 -3.62 8.49 -11.36
C HIS A 164 -3.01 7.68 -12.51
N SER A 165 -3.77 6.71 -13.06
CA SER A 165 -3.35 5.96 -14.25
C SER A 165 -3.25 6.84 -15.50
N LEU A 166 -4.19 7.78 -15.69
CA LEU A 166 -4.15 8.75 -16.78
C LEU A 166 -2.94 9.67 -16.68
N ILE A 167 -2.71 10.25 -15.49
CA ILE A 167 -1.60 11.17 -15.26
C ILE A 167 -0.24 10.48 -15.44
N ASN A 168 -0.09 9.22 -15.04
CA ASN A 168 1.22 8.56 -15.10
C ASN A 168 1.49 7.90 -16.46
N ASN A 169 0.48 7.37 -17.13
CA ASN A 169 0.69 6.63 -18.38
C ASN A 169 0.42 7.48 -19.63
N HIS A 170 -0.39 8.55 -19.52
CA HIS A 170 -0.87 9.34 -20.65
C HIS A 170 -0.77 10.85 -20.41
N LYS A 171 0.18 11.31 -19.56
CA LYS A 171 0.27 12.71 -19.11
C LYS A 171 0.22 13.74 -20.25
N GLY A 172 0.99 13.50 -21.31
CA GLY A 172 1.09 14.39 -22.47
C GLY A 172 -0.24 14.46 -23.22
N GLU A 173 -0.70 13.31 -23.69
CA GLU A 173 -1.96 13.15 -24.44
C GLU A 173 -3.17 13.68 -23.66
N PHE A 174 -3.25 13.38 -22.35
CA PHE A 174 -4.32 13.85 -21.48
C PHE A 174 -4.32 15.38 -21.32
N ASN A 175 -3.15 16.00 -21.10
CA ASN A 175 -3.05 17.46 -20.98
C ASN A 175 -3.38 18.16 -22.30
N ASP A 176 -2.98 17.58 -23.44
CA ASP A 176 -3.24 18.15 -24.75
C ASP A 176 -4.74 18.10 -25.11
N VAL A 177 -5.43 17.01 -24.76
CA VAL A 177 -6.89 16.90 -24.90
C VAL A 177 -7.61 17.90 -24.00
N LEU A 178 -7.19 18.06 -22.74
CA LEU A 178 -7.81 19.02 -21.82
C LEU A 178 -7.65 20.47 -22.31
N LYS A 179 -6.47 20.84 -22.82
CA LYS A 179 -6.24 22.17 -23.40
C LYS A 179 -7.15 22.42 -24.60
N LYS A 180 -7.26 21.45 -25.51
CA LYS A 180 -8.12 21.55 -26.71
C LYS A 180 -9.61 21.57 -26.39
N MET A 181 -10.05 20.91 -25.31
CA MET A 181 -11.43 20.97 -24.82
C MET A 181 -11.76 22.30 -24.12
N ALA A 182 -10.77 22.93 -23.47
CA ALA A 182 -10.95 24.23 -22.83
C ALA A 182 -11.01 25.40 -23.84
N ASP A 183 -10.42 25.22 -25.02
CA ASP A 183 -10.55 26.17 -26.13
C ASP A 183 -11.93 26.05 -26.81
N ASP A 184 -12.80 27.01 -26.51
CA ASP A 184 -14.23 26.97 -26.87
C ASP A 184 -14.51 27.12 -28.38
N LYS A 185 -13.48 27.37 -29.19
CA LYS A 185 -13.54 27.64 -30.65
C LYS A 185 -13.30 26.42 -31.54
N SER A 186 -13.15 25.22 -31.01
CA SER A 186 -12.87 24.04 -31.84
C SER A 186 -14.15 23.40 -32.40
N ASP A 187 -14.26 23.32 -33.72
CA ASP A 187 -15.28 22.52 -34.44
C ASP A 187 -15.06 20.99 -34.28
N GLU A 188 -13.95 20.59 -33.65
CA GLU A 188 -13.50 19.20 -33.44
C GLU A 188 -14.02 18.55 -32.14
N LYS A 189 -14.90 19.22 -31.38
CA LYS A 189 -15.44 18.73 -30.08
C LYS A 189 -15.93 17.26 -30.07
N PRO A 190 -16.62 16.74 -31.10
CA PRO A 190 -17.05 15.33 -31.13
C PRO A 190 -15.88 14.33 -31.22
N ASP A 191 -14.80 14.70 -31.89
CA ASP A 191 -13.64 13.82 -32.10
C ASP A 191 -12.70 13.85 -30.89
N LEU A 192 -12.59 15.02 -30.24
CA LEU A 192 -11.95 15.18 -28.93
C LEU A 192 -12.63 14.35 -27.84
N ALA A 193 -13.97 14.29 -27.83
CA ALA A 193 -14.72 13.45 -26.90
C ALA A 193 -14.48 11.95 -27.12
N LYS A 194 -14.39 11.51 -28.38
CA LYS A 194 -14.00 10.12 -28.72
C LYS A 194 -12.57 9.81 -28.27
N HIS A 195 -11.64 10.71 -28.52
CA HIS A 195 -10.23 10.52 -28.15
C HIS A 195 -10.04 10.48 -26.62
N PHE A 196 -10.74 11.35 -25.89
CA PHE A 196 -10.81 11.28 -24.42
C PHE A 196 -11.42 9.96 -23.94
N GLY A 197 -12.51 9.50 -24.58
CA GLY A 197 -13.12 8.20 -24.28
C GLY A 197 -12.17 7.02 -24.48
N ALA A 198 -11.32 7.06 -25.52
CA ALA A 198 -10.30 6.04 -25.76
C ALA A 198 -9.22 6.05 -24.67
N LEU A 199 -8.67 7.21 -24.33
CA LEU A 199 -7.70 7.37 -23.22
C LEU A 199 -8.29 6.87 -21.89
N TYR A 200 -9.54 7.23 -21.62
CA TYR A 200 -10.26 6.78 -20.44
C TYR A 200 -10.39 5.25 -20.40
N LEU A 201 -10.74 4.62 -21.53
CA LEU A 201 -10.87 3.18 -21.64
C LEU A 201 -9.52 2.46 -21.44
N GLU A 202 -8.44 3.01 -21.98
CA GLU A 202 -7.08 2.48 -21.81
C GLU A 202 -6.61 2.60 -20.35
N ALA A 203 -6.83 3.75 -19.72
CA ALA A 203 -6.54 3.93 -18.30
C ALA A 203 -7.37 2.99 -17.42
N ALA A 204 -8.66 2.82 -17.71
CA ALA A 204 -9.53 1.87 -17.01
C ALA A 204 -9.02 0.42 -17.17
N LYS A 205 -8.60 0.02 -18.38
CA LYS A 205 -8.00 -1.29 -18.65
C LYS A 205 -6.67 -1.46 -17.90
N SER A 206 -5.82 -0.45 -17.87
CA SER A 206 -4.54 -0.47 -17.14
C SER A 206 -4.75 -0.59 -15.63
N ALA A 207 -5.61 0.25 -15.04
CA ALA A 207 -5.96 0.18 -13.63
C ALA A 207 -6.58 -1.18 -13.26
N GLY A 208 -7.49 -1.69 -14.09
CA GLY A 208 -8.09 -3.01 -13.94
C GLY A 208 -7.09 -4.16 -14.08
N LYS A 209 -6.18 -4.10 -15.05
CA LYS A 209 -5.11 -5.09 -15.27
C LYS A 209 -4.16 -5.12 -14.08
N LYS A 210 -3.72 -3.96 -13.58
CA LYS A 210 -2.89 -3.88 -12.36
C LYS A 210 -3.61 -4.40 -11.11
N ARG A 211 -4.94 -4.57 -11.12
CA ARG A 211 -5.68 -5.26 -10.05
C ARG A 211 -5.80 -6.77 -10.27
N LYS A 212 -5.67 -7.25 -11.51
CA LYS A 212 -5.69 -8.67 -11.87
C LYS A 212 -4.31 -9.31 -11.78
N ASP A 213 -3.27 -8.59 -12.16
CA ASP A 213 -1.87 -9.04 -12.18
C ASP A 213 -1.21 -9.05 -10.79
N LYS A 214 -2.02 -8.97 -9.72
CA LYS A 214 -1.56 -9.04 -8.33
C LYS A 214 -0.77 -10.34 -8.11
N PRO A 215 0.38 -10.31 -7.42
CA PRO A 215 1.23 -11.48 -7.24
C PRO A 215 0.46 -12.58 -6.52
N LYS A 216 0.66 -13.82 -6.98
CA LYS A 216 0.01 -14.99 -6.38
C LYS A 216 0.60 -15.20 -4.99
N LEU A 217 -0.27 -15.17 -3.99
CA LEU A 217 0.07 -15.37 -2.56
C LEU A 217 1.00 -16.55 -2.26
N ASN A 218 0.97 -17.59 -3.09
CA ASN A 218 1.74 -18.82 -2.86
C ASN A 218 3.26 -18.60 -3.04
N GLU A 219 3.68 -17.60 -3.82
CA GLU A 219 5.08 -17.22 -3.99
C GLU A 219 5.62 -16.50 -2.74
N LEU A 220 4.76 -15.74 -2.03
CA LEU A 220 5.09 -15.10 -0.75
C LEU A 220 5.07 -16.08 0.45
N LYS A 221 4.36 -17.22 0.34
CA LYS A 221 4.22 -18.21 1.42
C LYS A 221 5.47 -19.04 1.69
N GLU A 222 6.25 -19.37 0.66
CA GLU A 222 7.51 -20.12 0.76
C GLU A 222 8.52 -19.39 1.67
N SER A 223 8.57 -18.06 1.55
CA SER A 223 9.42 -17.15 2.30
C SER A 223 9.05 -17.05 3.80
N MET A 224 7.85 -17.48 4.21
CA MET A 224 7.38 -17.23 5.59
C MET A 224 7.67 -18.38 6.58
N LYS A 225 8.48 -19.37 6.18
CA LYS A 225 8.82 -20.55 7.00
C LYS A 225 9.63 -20.18 8.27
N VAL A 226 10.46 -19.14 8.21
CA VAL A 226 11.36 -18.73 9.32
C VAL A 226 10.61 -17.94 10.40
N LEU A 227 9.73 -17.00 10.02
CA LEU A 227 8.93 -16.19 10.93
C LEU A 227 7.99 -17.02 11.82
N LYS A 228 7.41 -18.10 11.27
CA LYS A 228 6.62 -19.06 12.05
C LYS A 228 7.46 -19.73 13.15
N LYS A 229 8.75 -19.99 12.91
CA LYS A 229 9.65 -20.61 13.90
C LYS A 229 10.02 -19.61 15.00
N GLU A 230 10.35 -18.38 14.64
CA GLU A 230 10.71 -17.28 15.56
C GLU A 230 9.55 -16.89 16.48
N ILE A 231 8.34 -16.67 15.95
CA ILE A 231 7.14 -16.35 16.75
C ILE A 231 6.78 -17.52 17.68
N LYS A 232 6.91 -18.78 17.21
CA LYS A 232 6.71 -19.96 18.05
C LYS A 232 7.75 -20.05 19.18
N LYS A 233 9.01 -19.70 18.90
CA LYS A 233 10.11 -19.67 19.88
C LYS A 233 9.85 -18.59 20.95
N ALA A 234 9.55 -17.36 20.54
CA ALA A 234 9.21 -16.27 21.46
C ALA A 234 7.95 -16.55 22.31
N LYS A 235 6.92 -17.20 21.75
CA LYS A 235 5.74 -17.65 22.51
C LYS A 235 6.08 -18.78 23.49
N LYS A 236 6.95 -19.73 23.12
CA LYS A 236 7.45 -20.78 24.04
C LYS A 236 8.25 -20.18 25.19
N ASP A 237 9.15 -19.25 24.91
CA ASP A 237 10.02 -18.64 25.94
C ASP A 237 9.22 -17.76 26.91
N LYS A 238 8.22 -17.02 26.43
CA LYS A 238 7.27 -16.31 27.31
C LYS A 238 6.43 -17.23 28.20
N ARG A 239 6.06 -18.42 27.72
CA ARG A 239 5.34 -19.43 28.52
C ARG A 239 6.25 -20.06 29.57
N LYS A 240 7.53 -20.28 29.26
CA LYS A 240 8.53 -20.78 30.22
C LYS A 240 8.85 -19.79 31.35
N ARG A 241 8.79 -18.49 31.08
CA ARG A 241 9.01 -17.44 32.10
C ARG A 241 7.79 -17.15 32.98
N LYS A 242 6.63 -17.73 32.68
CA LYS A 242 5.37 -17.56 33.44
C LYS A 242 4.98 -18.81 34.25
N LYS A 243 5.77 -19.87 34.16
CA LYS A 243 5.72 -21.05 35.03
C LYS A 243 6.90 -20.97 35.97
#